data_AF-A0A7W0GNM5-F1
#
_entry.id   AF-A0A7W0GNM5-F1
#
_cell.length_a   1.000
_cell.length_b   1.000
_cell.length_c   1.000
_cell.angle_alpha   90.00
_cell.angle_beta   90.00
_cell.angle_gamma   90.00
#
_symmetry.space_group_name_H-M   'P 1'
#
loop_
_entity.id
_entity.type
_entity.pdbx_description
1 polymer ?
#
loop_
_entity_poly.entity_id
_entity_poly.type
_entity_poly.pdbx_seq_one_letter_code
_entity_poly.pdbx_strand_id
1 'polypeptide(L)'
;MKVIVMPLLGAPPINQAFHYLAGNRAALPAAIYAMIVVAGFGEETLFRGYMFERFGKLFGSSVWAKTLIVLLTSVWFGLGHYSLQGLAGVEQATIFGFAFGTIFAVTGRVWMLIIAHAAFDLTALAMIYWNLESKVAHFVFE
;
A
#
# COMPACT_ATOMS: atom_id res chain seq x y z
N MET A 1 -0.78 -2.12 9.16
CA MET A 1 0.55 -1.74 9.70
C MET A 1 0.70 -0.26 10.02
N LYS A 2 0.03 0.69 9.35
CA LYS A 2 0.24 2.13 9.60
C LYS A 2 0.31 2.49 11.08
N VAL A 3 -0.68 2.03 11.84
CA VAL A 3 -0.83 2.21 13.29
C VAL A 3 0.36 1.73 14.12
N ILE A 4 1.24 0.88 13.58
CA ILE A 4 2.46 0.37 14.20
C ILE A 4 3.70 0.97 13.53
N VAL A 5 3.79 0.91 12.20
CA VAL A 5 5.02 1.29 11.47
C VAL A 5 5.21 2.81 11.43
N MET A 6 4.15 3.57 11.18
CA MET A 6 4.28 5.02 10.97
C MET A 6 4.58 5.82 12.25
N PRO A 7 4.07 5.45 13.44
CA PRO A 7 4.51 6.05 14.69
C PRO A 7 6.02 5.93 14.95
N LEU A 8 6.64 4.82 14.55
CA LEU A 8 8.10 4.64 14.65
C LEU A 8 8.88 5.63 13.78
N LEU A 9 8.21 6.24 12.80
CA LEU A 9 8.75 7.25 11.88
C LEU A 9 8.27 8.67 12.23
N GLY A 10 7.61 8.85 13.37
CA GLY A 10 7.09 10.14 13.84
C GLY A 10 5.78 10.59 13.20
N ALA A 11 5.11 9.72 12.45
CA ALA A 11 3.82 10.01 11.82
C ALA A 11 2.63 9.53 12.68
N PRO A 12 1.45 10.18 12.59
CA PRO A 12 0.29 9.80 13.39
C PRO A 12 -0.17 8.35 13.13
N PRO A 13 -0.58 7.60 14.18
CA PRO A 13 -1.04 6.22 14.04
C PRO A 13 -2.40 6.09 13.32
N ILE A 14 -3.22 7.15 13.39
CA ILE A 14 -4.63 7.13 12.95
C ILE A 14 -4.76 7.51 11.48
N ASN A 15 -5.63 6.80 10.75
CA ASN A 15 -5.98 7.11 9.37
C ASN A 15 -7.07 8.20 9.27
N GLN A 16 -6.70 9.44 9.55
CA GLN A 16 -7.63 10.58 9.56
C GLN A 16 -8.44 10.71 8.25
N ALA A 17 -7.81 10.55 7.09
CA ALA A 17 -8.45 10.63 5.78
C ALA A 17 -9.61 9.64 5.58
N PHE A 18 -9.59 8.52 6.31
CA PHE A 18 -10.54 7.42 6.16
C PHE A 18 -11.45 7.24 7.39
N HIS A 19 -11.36 8.13 8.39
CA HIS A 19 -12.10 7.98 9.64
C HIS A 19 -13.63 8.01 9.45
N TYR A 20 -14.12 8.58 8.34
CA TYR A 20 -15.54 8.55 7.96
C TYR A 20 -16.10 7.13 7.72
N LEU A 21 -15.23 6.12 7.62
CA LEU A 21 -15.59 4.71 7.50
C LEU A 21 -15.91 4.07 8.86
N ALA A 22 -15.53 4.68 9.99
CA ALA A 22 -15.80 4.15 11.32
C ALA A 22 -17.31 3.98 11.55
N GLY A 23 -17.75 2.74 11.78
CA GLY A 23 -19.17 2.38 11.95
C GLY A 23 -20.07 2.60 10.73
N ASN A 24 -19.53 3.03 9.58
CA ASN A 24 -20.32 3.42 8.42
C ASN A 24 -20.65 2.22 7.52
N ARG A 25 -21.77 1.54 7.83
CA ARG A 25 -22.24 0.37 7.07
C ARG A 25 -22.56 0.66 5.61
N ALA A 26 -23.02 1.88 5.30
CA ALA A 26 -23.40 2.26 3.94
C ALA A 26 -22.17 2.39 3.03
N ALA A 27 -21.05 2.87 3.56
CA ALA A 27 -19.81 3.01 2.79
C ALA A 27 -19.04 1.69 2.62
N LEU A 28 -19.31 0.69 3.46
CA LEU A 28 -18.51 -0.53 3.56
C LEU A 28 -18.44 -1.34 2.23
N PRO A 29 -19.53 -1.55 1.47
CA PRO A 29 -19.45 -2.27 0.19
C PRO A 29 -18.53 -1.58 -0.82
N ALA A 30 -18.63 -0.26 -0.92
CA ALA A 30 -17.78 0.53 -1.82
C ALA A 30 -16.31 0.51 -1.37
N ALA A 31 -16.06 0.61 -0.05
CA ALA A 31 -14.71 0.52 0.50
C ALA A 31 -14.09 -0.87 0.23
N ILE A 32 -14.81 -1.96 0.48
CA ILE A 32 -14.32 -3.33 0.19
C ILE A 32 -14.01 -3.49 -1.29
N TYR A 33 -14.91 -3.02 -2.17
CA TYR A 33 -14.67 -3.05 -3.61
C TYR A 33 -13.40 -2.29 -3.99
N ALA A 34 -13.21 -1.08 -3.44
CA ALA A 34 -12.03 -0.28 -3.68
C ALA A 34 -10.73 -0.99 -3.23
N MET A 35 -10.70 -1.56 -2.02
CA MET A 35 -9.51 -2.25 -1.49
C MET A 35 -9.14 -3.49 -2.33
N ILE A 36 -10.12 -4.24 -2.85
CA ILE A 36 -9.86 -5.47 -3.60
C ILE A 36 -9.57 -5.17 -5.07
N VAL A 37 -10.46 -4.44 -5.73
CA VAL A 37 -10.44 -4.30 -7.19
C VAL A 37 -9.56 -3.15 -7.64
N VAL A 38 -9.65 -2.01 -6.96
CA VAL A 38 -8.89 -0.81 -7.35
C VAL A 38 -7.47 -0.91 -6.80
N ALA A 39 -7.31 -1.03 -5.48
CA ALA A 39 -6.01 -1.10 -4.85
C ALA A 39 -5.33 -2.44 -5.12
N GLY A 40 -5.84 -3.54 -4.55
CA GLY A 40 -5.20 -4.84 -4.65
C GLY A 40 -4.97 -5.31 -6.09
N PHE A 41 -6.02 -5.37 -6.92
CA PHE A 41 -5.89 -5.81 -8.30
C PHE A 41 -5.33 -4.73 -9.23
N GLY A 42 -5.94 -3.54 -9.24
CA GLY A 42 -5.60 -2.48 -10.18
C GLY A 42 -4.18 -1.95 -10.01
N GLU A 43 -3.79 -1.61 -8.79
CA GLU A 43 -2.46 -1.04 -8.54
C GLU A 43 -1.35 -2.07 -8.75
N GLU A 44 -1.51 -3.32 -8.29
CA GLU A 44 -0.48 -4.34 -8.54
C GLU A 44 -0.37 -4.72 -10.02
N THR A 45 -1.50 -4.77 -10.73
CA THR A 45 -1.48 -5.01 -12.19
C THR A 45 -0.75 -3.89 -12.92
N LEU A 46 -0.96 -2.63 -12.52
CA LEU A 46 -0.28 -1.49 -13.12
C LEU A 46 1.20 -1.44 -12.73
N PHE A 47 1.49 -1.34 -11.44
CA PHE A 47 2.83 -1.05 -10.94
C PHE A 47 3.74 -2.28 -10.99
N ARG A 48 3.26 -3.49 -10.71
CA ARG A 48 4.09 -4.71 -10.69
C ARG A 48 3.94 -5.53 -11.96
N GLY A 49 2.78 -5.50 -12.59
CA GLY A 49 2.59 -6.14 -13.91
C GLY A 49 3.15 -5.27 -15.03
N TYR A 50 2.39 -4.23 -15.40
CA TYR A 50 2.61 -3.44 -16.60
C TYR A 50 3.93 -2.65 -16.56
N MET A 51 4.18 -1.87 -15.50
CA MET A 51 5.35 -1.00 -15.45
C MET A 51 6.66 -1.78 -15.37
N PHE A 52 6.72 -2.89 -14.61
CA PHE A 52 7.90 -3.76 -14.61
C PHE A 52 8.15 -4.38 -15.98
N GLU A 53 7.09 -4.79 -16.70
CA GLU A 53 7.24 -5.33 -18.05
C GLU A 53 7.80 -4.27 -19.02
N ARG A 54 7.22 -3.05 -19.00
CA ARG A 54 7.64 -1.96 -19.89
C ARG A 54 9.05 -1.48 -19.60
N PHE A 55 9.37 -1.27 -18.32
CA PHE A 55 10.72 -0.88 -17.95
C PHE A 55 11.72 -2.03 -18.10
N GLY A 56 11.30 -3.28 -17.95
CA GLY A 56 12.14 -4.45 -18.25
C GLY A 56 12.53 -4.52 -19.72
N LYS A 57 11.62 -4.15 -20.63
CA LYS A 57 11.93 -3.98 -22.06
C LYS A 57 12.88 -2.81 -22.34
N LEU A 58 12.76 -1.74 -21.57
CA LEU A 58 13.56 -0.52 -21.77
C LEU A 58 14.98 -0.62 -21.17
N PHE A 59 15.10 -1.15 -19.95
CA PHE A 59 16.34 -1.18 -19.18
C PHE A 59 17.02 -2.56 -19.17
N GLY A 60 16.33 -3.61 -19.62
CA GLY A 60 16.82 -4.98 -19.64
C GLY A 60 16.57 -5.77 -18.35
N SER A 61 17.24 -6.91 -18.22
CA SER A 61 16.98 -7.91 -17.16
C SER A 61 18.06 -8.00 -16.08
N SER A 62 19.07 -7.12 -16.12
CA SER A 62 20.17 -7.11 -15.14
C SER A 62 19.67 -6.80 -13.73
N VAL A 63 20.45 -7.19 -12.71
CA VAL A 63 20.13 -6.87 -11.30
C VAL A 63 20.02 -5.35 -11.09
N TRP A 64 20.90 -4.58 -11.73
CA TRP A 64 20.85 -3.12 -11.69
C TRP A 64 19.58 -2.56 -12.33
N ALA A 65 19.18 -3.08 -13.49
CA ALA A 65 17.93 -2.68 -14.14
C ALA A 65 16.71 -2.99 -13.24
N LYS A 66 16.64 -4.19 -12.67
CA LYS A 66 15.57 -4.55 -11.73
C LYS A 66 15.53 -3.64 -10.51
N THR A 67 16.69 -3.33 -9.93
CA THR A 67 16.80 -2.42 -8.78
C THR A 67 16.28 -1.02 -9.13
N LEU A 68 16.66 -0.50 -10.30
CA LEU A 68 16.17 0.79 -10.79
C LEU A 68 14.65 0.79 -11.00
N ILE A 69 14.09 -0.28 -11.57
CA ILE A 69 12.64 -0.43 -11.76
C ILE A 69 11.90 -0.41 -10.43
N VAL A 70 12.41 -1.14 -9.42
CA VAL A 70 11.86 -1.13 -8.06
C VAL A 70 11.86 0.28 -7.50
N LEU A 71 12.98 1.00 -7.57
CA LEU A 71 13.10 2.39 -7.08
C LEU A 71 12.09 3.32 -7.77
N LEU A 72 12.05 3.32 -9.09
CA LEU A 72 11.18 4.21 -9.87
C LEU A 72 9.70 3.95 -9.60
N THR A 73 9.29 2.68 -9.64
CA THR A 73 7.88 2.31 -9.43
C THR A 73 7.44 2.55 -7.99
N SER A 74 8.31 2.38 -7.00
CA SER A 74 8.00 2.63 -5.59
C SER A 74 7.83 4.11 -5.27
N VAL A 75 8.69 4.97 -5.86
CA VAL A 75 8.56 6.42 -5.72
C VAL A 75 7.29 6.90 -6.40
N TRP A 76 7.01 6.45 -7.63
CA TRP A 76 5.79 6.83 -8.33
C TRP A 76 4.54 6.38 -7.56
N PHE A 77 4.51 5.13 -7.12
CA PHE A 77 3.42 4.59 -6.31
C PHE A 77 3.17 5.46 -5.05
N GLY A 78 4.23 5.81 -4.33
CA GLY A 78 4.15 6.70 -3.18
C GLY A 78 3.60 8.08 -3.52
N LEU A 79 4.11 8.74 -4.56
CA LEU A 79 3.62 10.05 -4.98
C LEU A 79 2.13 10.04 -5.33
N GLY A 80 1.61 8.93 -5.87
CA GLY A 80 0.18 8.75 -6.15
C GLY A 80 -0.71 8.83 -4.90
N HIS A 81 -0.15 8.63 -3.71
CA HIS A 81 -0.88 8.65 -2.43
C HIS A 81 -0.91 10.04 -1.77
N TYR A 82 -0.21 11.04 -2.31
CA TYR A 82 -0.07 12.35 -1.68
C TYR A 82 -1.40 13.08 -1.52
N SER A 83 -2.24 13.10 -2.56
CA SER A 83 -3.47 13.90 -2.59
C SER A 83 -4.49 13.48 -1.54
N LEU A 84 -4.59 12.18 -1.26
CA LEU A 84 -5.57 11.62 -0.33
C LEU A 84 -5.01 11.42 1.08
N GLN A 85 -3.74 11.06 1.21
CA GLN A 85 -3.15 10.60 2.47
C GLN A 85 -2.01 11.50 2.99
N GLY A 86 -1.63 12.54 2.23
CA GLY A 86 -0.56 13.47 2.58
C GLY A 86 0.82 12.82 2.61
N LEU A 87 1.78 13.47 3.26
CA LEU A 87 3.18 13.02 3.33
C LEU A 87 3.32 11.64 4.00
N ALA A 88 2.61 11.40 5.10
CA ALA A 88 2.64 10.10 5.77
C ALA A 88 2.11 8.97 4.86
N GLY A 89 1.14 9.28 3.99
CA GLY A 89 0.66 8.37 2.96
C GLY A 89 1.73 8.07 1.91
N VAL A 90 2.41 9.10 1.40
CA VAL A 90 3.51 8.94 0.44
C VAL A 90 4.60 8.05 1.03
N GLU A 91 5.03 8.35 2.26
CA GLU A 91 6.08 7.60 2.94
C GLU A 91 5.72 6.12 3.11
N GLN A 92 4.53 5.84 3.68
CA GLN A 92 4.06 4.47 3.86
C GLN A 92 3.93 3.74 2.51
N ALA A 93 3.33 4.38 1.52
CA ALA A 93 3.12 3.81 0.20
C ALA A 93 4.46 3.57 -0.51
N THR A 94 5.46 4.44 -0.37
CA THR A 94 6.81 4.21 -0.90
C THR A 94 7.48 3.00 -0.25
N ILE A 95 7.40 2.85 1.08
CA ILE A 95 7.95 1.67 1.79
C ILE A 95 7.26 0.39 1.34
N PHE A 96 5.92 0.41 1.26
CA PHE A 96 5.13 -0.71 0.72
C PHE A 96 5.50 -1.00 -0.74
N GLY A 97 5.64 0.08 -1.52
CA GLY A 97 6.23 0.19 -2.85
C GLY A 97 7.44 -0.70 -3.01
N PHE A 98 8.46 -0.41 -2.20
CA PHE A 98 9.75 -1.08 -2.17
C PHE A 98 9.64 -2.56 -1.83
N ALA A 99 8.90 -2.90 -0.79
CA ALA A 99 8.72 -4.29 -0.38
C ALA A 99 8.09 -5.13 -1.50
N PHE A 100 6.95 -4.67 -2.04
CA PHE A 100 6.21 -5.41 -3.06
C PHE A 100 6.92 -5.41 -4.42
N GLY A 101 7.56 -4.30 -4.79
CA GLY A 101 8.41 -4.23 -5.98
C GLY A 101 9.57 -5.21 -5.91
N THR A 102 10.23 -5.32 -4.75
CA THR A 102 11.34 -6.26 -4.53
C THR A 102 10.86 -7.72 -4.58
N ILE A 103 9.74 -8.03 -3.92
CA ILE A 103 9.14 -9.38 -3.99
C ILE A 103 8.79 -9.72 -5.44
N PHE A 104 8.22 -8.80 -6.20
CA PHE A 104 7.94 -9.03 -7.61
C PHE A 104 9.22 -9.23 -8.43
N ALA A 105 10.25 -8.42 -8.24
CA ALA A 105 11.52 -8.54 -8.97
C ALA A 105 12.20 -9.91 -8.81
N VAL A 106 11.99 -10.55 -7.64
CA VAL A 106 12.50 -11.88 -7.30
C VAL A 106 11.57 -12.99 -7.78
N THR A 107 10.26 -12.85 -7.55
CA THR A 107 9.30 -13.95 -7.76
C THR A 107 8.63 -13.95 -9.13
N GLY A 108 8.43 -12.78 -9.73
CA GLY A 108 7.60 -12.59 -10.94
C GLY A 108 6.11 -12.91 -10.74
N ARG A 109 5.63 -13.04 -9.50
CA ARG A 109 4.26 -13.53 -9.20
C ARG A 109 3.33 -12.41 -8.76
N VAL A 110 2.59 -11.83 -9.71
CA VAL A 110 1.66 -10.71 -9.42
C VAL A 110 0.44 -11.13 -8.59
N TRP A 111 -0.11 -12.33 -8.80
CA TRP A 111 -1.30 -12.80 -8.07
C TRP A 111 -1.11 -12.87 -6.56
N MET A 112 0.09 -13.26 -6.12
CA MET A 112 0.44 -13.27 -4.70
C MET A 112 0.40 -11.87 -4.12
N LEU A 113 0.91 -10.88 -4.86
CA LEU A 113 0.92 -9.48 -4.44
C LEU A 113 -0.48 -8.87 -4.45
N ILE A 114 -1.31 -9.18 -5.45
CA ILE A 114 -2.71 -8.74 -5.51
C ILE A 114 -3.45 -9.18 -4.23
N ILE A 115 -3.31 -10.46 -3.86
CA ILE A 115 -3.98 -11.01 -2.67
C ILE A 115 -3.40 -10.37 -1.39
N ALA A 116 -2.07 -10.24 -1.30
CA ALA A 116 -1.41 -9.67 -0.13
C ALA A 116 -1.77 -8.18 0.08
N HIS A 117 -1.84 -7.40 -1.00
CA HIS A 117 -2.23 -6.00 -0.97
C HIS A 117 -3.70 -5.86 -0.53
N ALA A 118 -4.62 -6.57 -1.18
CA ALA A 118 -6.03 -6.57 -0.79
C ALA A 118 -6.22 -6.98 0.69
N ALA A 119 -5.49 -8.00 1.16
CA ALA A 119 -5.56 -8.43 2.56
C ALA A 119 -5.03 -7.35 3.52
N PHE A 120 -3.93 -6.68 3.16
CA PHE A 120 -3.36 -5.57 3.94
C PHE A 120 -4.38 -4.43 4.10
N ASP A 121 -5.02 -4.04 3.00
CA ASP A 121 -5.99 -2.96 2.94
C ASP A 121 -7.30 -3.30 3.65
N LEU A 122 -7.81 -4.51 3.47
CA LEU A 122 -8.99 -4.99 4.20
C LEU A 122 -8.73 -5.05 5.71
N THR A 123 -7.50 -5.37 6.13
CA THR A 123 -7.10 -5.32 7.55
C THR A 123 -7.10 -3.88 8.06
N ALA A 124 -6.59 -2.93 7.27
CA ALA A 124 -6.64 -1.51 7.61
C ALA A 124 -8.09 -1.00 7.71
N LEU A 125 -8.92 -1.33 6.73
CA LEU A 125 -10.35 -1.02 6.70
C LEU A 125 -11.07 -1.57 7.94
N ALA A 126 -10.79 -2.81 8.32
CA ALA A 126 -11.36 -3.44 9.50
C ALA A 126 -10.98 -2.69 10.81
N MET A 127 -9.71 -2.32 10.96
CA MET A 127 -9.25 -1.52 12.11
C MET A 127 -9.93 -0.15 12.18
N ILE A 128 -10.09 0.53 11.04
CA ILE A 128 -10.78 1.82 10.97
C ILE A 128 -12.28 1.65 11.28
N TYR A 129 -12.94 0.69 10.64
CA TYR A 129 -14.38 0.46 10.75
C TYR A 129 -14.80 0.18 12.20
N TRP A 130 -14.00 -0.61 12.94
CA TRP A 130 -14.24 -0.90 14.36
C TRP A 130 -13.60 0.11 15.33
N ASN A 131 -13.01 1.19 14.82
CA ASN A 131 -12.35 2.23 15.59
C ASN A 131 -11.28 1.67 16.57
N LEU A 132 -10.46 0.75 16.08
CA LEU A 132 -9.44 0.04 16.85
C LEU A 132 -8.06 0.71 16.78
N GLU A 133 -7.84 1.65 15.87
CA GLU A 133 -6.52 2.23 15.60
C GLU A 133 -5.89 2.83 16.87
N SER A 134 -6.62 3.69 17.59
CA SER A 134 -6.08 4.28 18.82
C SER A 134 -5.77 3.22 19.88
N LYS A 135 -6.64 2.22 20.06
CA LYS A 135 -6.43 1.15 21.04
C LYS A 135 -5.18 0.33 20.74
N VAL A 136 -4.96 0.01 19.46
CA VAL A 136 -3.75 -0.70 19.02
C VAL A 136 -2.51 0.18 19.21
N ALA A 137 -2.58 1.47 18.88
CA ALA A 137 -1.45 2.38 19.08
C ALA A 137 -1.05 2.49 20.55
N HIS A 138 -2.01 2.71 21.45
CA HIS A 138 -1.76 2.74 22.90
C HIS A 138 -1.15 1.42 23.38
N PHE A 139 -1.71 0.28 23.01
CA PHE A 139 -1.19 -1.03 23.42
C PHE A 139 0.26 -1.30 22.99
N VAL A 140 0.72 -0.70 21.88
CA VAL A 140 2.06 -0.95 21.32
C VAL A 140 3.09 0.06 21.82
N PHE A 141 2.70 1.32 22.06
CA PHE A 141 3.62 2.42 22.35
C PHE A 141 3.54 2.99 23.77
N GLU A 142 2.56 2.57 24.58
CA GLU A 142 2.38 2.96 25.99
C GLU A 142 2.29 1.73 26.90
#